data_AF-A0AAN4ZGU2-F1
#
_entry.id   AF-A0AAN4ZGU2-F1
#
_cell.length_a   1.000
_cell.length_b   1.000
_cell.length_c   1.000
_cell.angle_alpha   90.00
_cell.angle_beta   90.00
_cell.angle_gamma   90.00
#
_symmetry.space_group_name_H-M   'P 1'
#
loop_
_entity.id
_entity.type
_entity.pdbx_description
1 polymer ?
#
loop_
_entity_poly.entity_id
_entity_poly.type
_entity_poly.pdbx_seq_one_letter_code
_entity_poly.pdbx_strand_id
1 'polypeptide(L)'
;VPILRDSSSQLPDIPDDILYHLIDCIGPVQFLHSGWDRVSRGFSSILDRRLNIAKDFDFRSILCDGIDVSCPPTFNFCLTFIVSRLWNVQRATMPMSILMRLVQSPDESLRFPRLKSLTVIINQDDNHLIARSALSFRERKTAKDTLLFTSVDELSLEIEVNDDFNLPHSEFRRFTSFIKQFSTEWNLRLVDATRKGQGWCPPCEIYLKRESFFVTYVRCINDMGVLLNQLKLEECNGDSNKSIHMHHEYKKCNHLYVLYTIGFTASAVEESFPALQSITIKEQPHSMLHQYFANAPSLASIRILKIDDDTVESVNF
;
A
#
# COMPACT_ATOMS: atom_id res chain seq x y z
N VAL A 1 -15.06 33.46 14.28
CA VAL A 1 -16.04 32.75 13.44
C VAL A 1 -16.28 33.63 12.22
N PRO A 2 -15.82 33.29 11.01
CA PRO A 2 -16.46 33.85 9.83
C PRO A 2 -17.80 33.13 9.69
N ILE A 3 -18.89 33.88 9.83
CA ILE A 3 -20.25 33.38 9.59
C ILE A 3 -20.51 33.70 8.12
N LEU A 4 -20.39 32.72 7.22
CA LEU A 4 -20.71 32.91 5.79
C LEU A 4 -22.23 32.93 5.51
N ARG A 5 -23.06 32.85 6.55
CA ARG A 5 -24.51 32.98 6.45
C ARG A 5 -25.04 33.77 7.64
N ASP A 6 -24.58 35.00 7.74
CA ASP A 6 -25.25 35.97 8.60
C ASP A 6 -26.42 36.52 7.80
N SER A 7 -27.64 36.24 8.21
CA SER A 7 -28.85 36.73 7.53
C SER A 7 -28.97 38.27 7.52
N SER A 8 -28.04 38.97 8.17
CA SER A 8 -27.83 40.42 8.12
C SER A 8 -26.72 40.90 7.17
N SER A 9 -25.91 40.01 6.56
CA SER A 9 -24.83 40.43 5.67
C SER A 9 -25.29 40.51 4.21
N GLN A 10 -25.09 41.68 3.59
CA GLN A 10 -25.40 41.97 2.19
C GLN A 10 -24.45 41.29 1.18
N LEU A 11 -23.82 40.17 1.57
CA LEU A 11 -22.90 39.46 0.68
C LEU A 11 -23.71 38.52 -0.23
N PRO A 12 -23.43 38.49 -1.54
CA PRO A 12 -24.11 37.58 -2.45
C PRO A 12 -23.78 36.13 -2.11
N ASP A 13 -24.79 35.26 -2.09
CA ASP A 13 -24.62 33.83 -1.93
C ASP A 13 -23.78 33.26 -3.09
N ILE A 14 -22.72 32.53 -2.76
CA ILE A 14 -21.92 31.81 -3.75
C ILE A 14 -22.72 30.58 -4.19
N PRO A 15 -22.98 30.40 -5.49
CA PRO A 15 -23.65 29.20 -6.01
C PRO A 15 -22.91 27.91 -5.63
N ASP A 16 -23.68 26.85 -5.33
CA ASP A 16 -23.13 25.54 -4.94
C ASP A 16 -22.14 24.98 -5.97
N ASP A 17 -22.35 25.22 -7.27
CA ASP A 17 -21.45 24.77 -8.34
C ASP A 17 -20.05 25.40 -8.24
N ILE A 18 -19.97 26.67 -7.82
CA ILE A 18 -18.69 27.35 -7.59
C ILE A 18 -18.03 26.79 -6.34
N LEU A 19 -18.79 26.52 -5.27
CA LEU A 19 -18.27 25.89 -4.06
C LEU A 19 -17.73 24.49 -4.34
N TYR A 20 -18.43 23.71 -5.16
CA TYR A 20 -17.95 22.40 -5.59
C TYR A 20 -16.68 22.50 -6.43
N HIS A 21 -16.61 23.44 -7.37
CA HIS A 21 -15.40 23.65 -8.15
C HIS A 21 -14.21 24.04 -7.26
N LEU A 22 -14.42 24.92 -6.28
CA LEU A 22 -13.39 25.28 -5.31
C LEU A 22 -12.94 24.08 -4.46
N ILE A 23 -13.88 23.27 -3.97
CA ILE A 23 -13.59 22.03 -3.23
C ILE A 23 -12.80 21.04 -4.09
N ASP A 24 -13.16 20.89 -5.36
CA ASP A 24 -12.46 20.00 -6.28
C ASP A 24 -11.06 20.52 -6.64
N CYS A 25 -10.85 21.85 -6.67
CA CYS A 25 -9.54 22.46 -6.93
C CYS A 25 -8.57 22.41 -5.73
N ILE A 26 -9.08 22.64 -4.52
CA ILE A 26 -8.28 22.76 -3.29
C ILE A 26 -8.20 21.41 -2.56
N GLY A 27 -9.20 20.56 -2.73
CA GLY A 27 -9.33 19.28 -2.03
C GLY A 27 -10.21 19.41 -0.77
N PRO A 28 -11.13 18.46 -0.55
CA PRO A 28 -12.03 18.51 0.61
C PRO A 28 -11.27 18.37 1.94
N VAL A 29 -10.14 17.66 1.95
CA VAL A 29 -9.28 17.46 3.14
C VAL A 29 -8.68 18.78 3.62
N GLN A 30 -8.15 19.60 2.70
CA GLN A 30 -7.57 20.89 3.05
C GLN A 30 -8.62 21.85 3.62
N PHE A 31 -9.85 21.85 3.08
CA PHE A 31 -10.96 22.61 3.66
C PHE A 31 -11.33 22.16 5.08
N LEU A 32 -11.36 20.84 5.33
CA LEU A 32 -11.58 20.30 6.67
C LEU A 32 -10.45 20.72 7.63
N HIS A 33 -9.19 20.61 7.20
CA HIS A 33 -8.02 20.98 8.00
C HIS A 33 -8.04 22.47 8.40
N SER A 34 -8.39 23.35 7.47
CA SER A 34 -8.52 24.78 7.72
C SER A 34 -9.79 25.17 8.50
N GLY A 35 -10.61 24.20 8.92
CA GLY A 35 -11.81 24.41 9.74
C GLY A 35 -12.96 25.08 9.02
N TRP A 36 -12.97 25.05 7.68
CA TRP A 36 -14.04 25.67 6.88
C TRP A 36 -15.40 25.00 7.06
N ASP A 37 -15.41 23.75 7.50
CA ASP A 37 -16.61 23.02 7.87
C ASP A 37 -17.41 23.71 9.00
N ARG A 38 -16.74 24.54 9.82
CA ARG A 38 -17.34 25.30 10.93
C ARG A 38 -17.82 26.69 10.52
N VAL A 39 -17.48 27.14 9.31
CA VAL A 39 -17.79 28.49 8.81
C VAL A 39 -19.28 28.61 8.43
N SER A 40 -19.88 27.54 7.90
CA SER A 40 -21.33 27.45 7.75
C SER A 40 -21.82 25.99 7.68
N ARG A 41 -23.03 25.74 8.17
CA ARG A 41 -23.69 24.42 8.05
C ARG A 41 -23.86 23.98 6.60
N GLY A 42 -24.16 24.93 5.70
CA GLY A 42 -24.31 24.65 4.27
C GLY A 42 -23.02 24.17 3.64
N PHE A 43 -21.91 24.86 3.89
CA PHE A 43 -20.60 24.45 3.39
C PHE A 43 -20.15 23.11 3.98
N SER A 44 -20.39 22.88 5.28
CA SER A 44 -20.16 21.57 5.92
C SER A 44 -20.89 20.44 5.21
N SER A 45 -22.17 20.65 4.87
CA SER A 45 -22.99 19.66 4.15
C SER A 45 -22.49 19.41 2.72
N ILE A 46 -21.95 20.43 2.05
CA ILE A 46 -21.38 20.32 0.69
C ILE A 46 -20.08 19.50 0.75
N LEU A 47 -19.20 19.77 1.73
CA LEU A 47 -17.99 18.99 1.98
C LEU A 47 -18.31 17.53 2.31
N ASP A 48 -19.28 17.29 3.20
CA ASP A 48 -19.71 15.93 3.56
C ASP A 48 -20.23 15.19 2.34
N ARG A 49 -21.06 15.84 1.52
CA ARG A 49 -21.57 15.24 0.29
C ARG A 49 -20.42 14.90 -0.66
N ARG A 50 -19.42 15.78 -0.81
CA ARG A 50 -18.27 15.52 -1.68
C ARG A 50 -17.41 14.35 -1.21
N LEU A 51 -17.06 14.32 0.07
CA LEU A 51 -16.30 13.22 0.66
C LEU A 51 -17.03 11.89 0.54
N ASN A 52 -18.36 11.90 0.63
CA ASN A 52 -19.17 10.69 0.60
C ASN A 52 -19.68 10.28 -0.77
N ILE A 53 -19.45 11.09 -1.82
CA ILE A 53 -19.60 10.66 -3.21
C ILE A 53 -18.46 9.71 -3.58
N ALA A 54 -17.25 9.96 -3.06
CA ALA A 54 -16.08 9.15 -3.36
C ALA A 54 -16.17 7.79 -2.66
N LYS A 55 -16.11 6.72 -3.45
CA LYS A 55 -15.92 5.34 -2.94
C LYS A 55 -14.46 5.04 -2.65
N ASP A 56 -13.57 5.86 -3.19
CA ASP A 56 -12.13 5.68 -3.14
C ASP A 56 -11.53 6.87 -2.41
N PHE A 57 -10.64 6.62 -1.46
CA PHE A 57 -9.99 7.68 -0.72
C PHE A 57 -8.48 7.44 -0.64
N ASP A 58 -7.70 8.43 -1.04
CA ASP A 58 -6.25 8.39 -1.02
C ASP A 58 -5.72 9.27 0.11
N PHE A 59 -5.24 8.63 1.17
CA PHE A 59 -4.67 9.30 2.33
C PHE A 59 -3.32 9.97 2.03
N ARG A 60 -2.70 9.74 0.85
CA ARG A 60 -1.51 10.52 0.44
C ARG A 60 -1.82 12.00 0.31
N SER A 61 -3.06 12.35 -0.08
CA SER A 61 -3.52 13.75 -0.18
C SER A 61 -3.29 14.53 1.12
N ILE A 62 -3.48 13.89 2.28
CA ILE A 62 -3.24 14.50 3.60
C ILE A 62 -1.79 14.96 3.77
N LEU A 63 -0.83 14.21 3.22
CA LEU A 63 0.59 14.58 3.28
C LEU A 63 0.89 15.72 2.30
N CYS A 64 0.31 15.68 1.09
CA CYS A 64 0.47 16.72 0.08
C CYS A 64 -0.14 18.07 0.50
N ASP A 65 -1.23 18.04 1.28
CA ASP A 65 -1.93 19.23 1.75
C ASP A 65 -1.20 19.95 2.91
N GLY A 66 0.00 19.50 3.27
CA GLY A 66 0.88 20.16 4.24
C GLY A 66 0.46 19.98 5.69
N ILE A 67 -0.34 18.94 6.00
CA ILE A 67 -0.69 18.62 7.38
C ILE A 67 0.58 18.20 8.12
N ASP A 68 0.98 18.99 9.11
CA ASP A 68 2.21 18.76 9.87
C ASP A 68 2.10 17.50 10.75
N VAL A 69 2.71 16.42 10.27
CA VAL A 69 2.72 15.12 10.96
C VAL A 69 3.70 15.09 12.13
N SER A 70 4.57 16.11 12.25
CA SER A 70 5.48 16.27 13.39
C SER A 70 4.75 16.72 14.67
N CYS A 71 3.49 17.15 14.56
CA CYS A 71 2.63 17.51 15.69
C CYS A 71 1.53 16.43 15.91
N PRO A 72 1.77 15.39 16.75
CA PRO A 72 0.82 14.29 16.93
C PRO A 72 -0.60 14.70 17.34
N PRO A 73 -0.82 15.70 18.23
CA PRO A 73 -2.19 16.10 18.60
C PRO A 73 -2.99 16.66 17.43
N THR A 74 -2.40 17.58 16.65
CA THR A 74 -3.04 18.19 15.48
C THR A 74 -3.29 17.14 14.40
N PHE A 75 -2.28 16.31 14.13
CA PHE A 75 -2.39 15.25 13.14
C PHE A 75 -3.47 14.21 13.50
N ASN A 76 -3.48 13.73 14.74
CA ASN A 76 -4.49 12.78 15.20
C ASN A 76 -5.90 13.39 15.18
N PHE A 77 -6.04 14.66 15.56
CA PHE A 77 -7.33 15.36 15.47
C PHE A 77 -7.85 15.42 14.02
N CYS A 78 -6.98 15.78 13.08
CA CYS A 78 -7.34 15.87 11.66
C CYS A 78 -7.69 14.49 11.09
N LEU A 79 -6.90 13.47 11.41
CA LEU A 79 -7.18 12.10 11.01
C LEU A 79 -8.49 11.58 11.57
N THR A 80 -8.74 11.78 12.87
CA THR A 80 -10.00 11.40 13.52
C THR A 80 -11.17 12.02 12.79
N PHE A 81 -11.06 13.31 12.51
CA PHE A 81 -12.11 14.09 11.91
C PHE A 81 -12.39 13.65 10.46
N ILE A 82 -11.35 13.44 9.66
CA ILE A 82 -11.48 12.93 8.28
C ILE A 82 -12.13 11.55 8.30
N VAL A 83 -11.58 10.60 9.08
CA VAL A 83 -12.09 9.21 9.14
C VAL A 83 -13.56 9.17 9.55
N SER A 84 -13.99 10.02 10.48
CA SER A 84 -15.39 10.10 10.91
C SER A 84 -16.37 10.49 9.79
N ARG A 85 -15.88 11.09 8.70
CA ARG A 85 -16.67 11.55 7.56
C ARG A 85 -16.59 10.62 6.33
N LEU A 86 -15.80 9.55 6.39
CA LEU A 86 -15.56 8.61 5.27
C LEU A 86 -16.46 7.37 5.32
N TRP A 87 -17.76 7.52 5.56
CA TRP A 87 -18.66 6.38 5.78
C TRP A 87 -18.97 5.55 4.52
N ASN A 88 -18.86 6.16 3.32
CA ASN A 88 -19.09 5.48 2.04
C ASN A 88 -17.85 4.91 1.37
N VAL A 89 -16.66 5.09 1.95
CA VAL A 89 -15.41 4.64 1.36
C VAL A 89 -15.38 3.12 1.36
N GLN A 90 -15.14 2.55 0.18
CA GLN A 90 -14.97 1.12 -0.05
C GLN A 90 -13.52 0.77 -0.37
N ARG A 91 -12.75 1.71 -0.92
CA ARG A 91 -11.34 1.49 -1.27
C ARG A 91 -10.49 2.60 -0.69
N ALA A 92 -9.43 2.24 0.02
CA ALA A 92 -8.53 3.22 0.61
C ALA A 92 -7.08 2.94 0.19
N THR A 93 -6.35 3.99 -0.14
CA THR A 93 -4.89 3.95 -0.32
C THR A 93 -4.27 4.74 0.81
N MET A 94 -3.35 4.12 1.56
CA MET A 94 -2.83 4.71 2.79
C MET A 94 -1.33 4.46 2.95
N PRO A 95 -0.52 5.51 3.15
CA PRO A 95 0.84 5.34 3.63
C PRO A 95 0.88 4.60 4.97
N MET A 96 1.82 3.68 5.12
CA MET A 96 2.03 2.91 6.35
C MET A 96 2.20 3.84 7.57
N SER A 97 2.86 4.97 7.36
CA SER A 97 3.06 6.04 8.35
C SER A 97 1.73 6.55 8.94
N ILE A 98 0.74 6.84 8.09
CA ILE A 98 -0.60 7.28 8.48
C ILE A 98 -1.35 6.15 9.19
N LEU A 99 -1.31 4.94 8.63
CA LEU A 99 -1.98 3.78 9.23
C LEU A 99 -1.48 3.53 10.65
N MET A 100 -0.16 3.53 10.85
CA MET A 100 0.44 3.30 12.15
C MET A 100 0.06 4.41 13.15
N ARG A 101 -0.07 5.66 12.71
CA ARG A 101 -0.56 6.75 13.55
C ARG A 101 -2.03 6.59 13.94
N LEU A 102 -2.88 6.14 13.01
CA LEU A 102 -4.28 5.83 13.30
C LEU A 102 -4.40 4.73 14.37
N VAL A 103 -3.60 3.67 14.24
CA VAL A 103 -3.54 2.58 15.23
C VAL A 103 -3.05 3.07 16.60
N GLN A 104 -2.18 4.08 16.62
CA GLN A 104 -1.66 4.71 17.85
C GLN A 104 -2.55 5.84 18.37
N SER A 105 -3.64 6.19 17.69
CA SER A 105 -4.53 7.26 18.13
C SER A 105 -5.10 6.92 19.52
N PRO A 106 -5.18 7.89 20.45
CA PRO A 106 -5.86 7.69 21.73
C PRO A 106 -7.39 7.58 21.58
N ASP A 107 -7.93 7.89 20.40
CA ASP A 107 -9.37 7.89 20.15
C ASP A 107 -9.86 6.48 19.77
N GLU A 108 -10.44 5.79 20.76
CA GLU A 108 -11.02 4.45 20.61
C GLU A 108 -12.33 4.45 19.78
N SER A 109 -12.90 5.62 19.51
CA SER A 109 -14.12 5.73 18.69
C SER A 109 -13.84 5.63 17.18
N LEU A 110 -12.58 5.67 16.78
CA LEU A 110 -12.17 5.56 15.39
C LEU A 110 -12.44 4.17 14.83
N ARG A 111 -13.44 4.11 13.94
CA ARG A 111 -13.77 2.92 13.18
C ARG A 111 -13.90 3.28 11.72
N PHE A 112 -13.10 2.61 10.89
CA PHE A 112 -13.29 2.64 9.46
C PHE A 112 -14.55 1.86 9.08
N PRO A 113 -15.24 2.28 8.01
CA PRO A 113 -16.24 1.42 7.39
C PRO A 113 -15.58 0.12 6.94
N ARG A 114 -16.42 -0.88 6.63
CA ARG A 114 -15.95 -2.09 5.93
C ARG A 114 -15.36 -1.68 4.58
N LEU A 115 -14.07 -1.96 4.39
CA LEU A 115 -13.37 -1.71 3.14
C LEU A 115 -13.45 -2.97 2.27
N LYS A 116 -13.73 -2.78 0.99
CA LYS A 116 -13.52 -3.81 -0.04
C LYS A 116 -12.03 -3.98 -0.33
N SER A 117 -11.30 -2.87 -0.41
CA SER A 117 -9.85 -2.92 -0.69
C SER A 117 -9.09 -1.89 0.14
N LEU A 118 -7.94 -2.30 0.68
CA LEU A 118 -6.99 -1.41 1.35
C LEU A 118 -5.62 -1.60 0.71
N THR A 119 -5.09 -0.53 0.12
CA THR A 119 -3.71 -0.48 -0.37
C THR A 119 -2.85 0.24 0.65
N VAL A 120 -1.88 -0.46 1.25
CA VAL A 120 -0.89 0.15 2.14
C VAL A 120 0.41 0.37 1.41
N ILE A 121 0.83 1.63 1.35
CA ILE A 121 2.06 2.06 0.69
C ILE A 121 3.18 2.15 1.71
N ILE A 122 4.28 1.47 1.45
CA ILE A 122 5.49 1.46 2.28
C ILE A 122 6.61 2.07 1.45
N ASN A 123 7.21 3.15 1.96
CA ASN A 123 8.42 3.76 1.41
C ASN A 123 8.29 4.41 0.02
N GLN A 124 7.08 4.79 -0.39
CA GLN A 124 6.89 5.67 -1.57
C GLN A 124 6.53 7.11 -1.15
N ASP A 125 6.54 7.42 0.16
CA ASP A 125 6.34 8.76 0.68
C ASP A 125 7.69 9.38 1.11
N ASP A 126 7.97 10.63 0.70
CA ASP A 126 9.14 11.42 1.11
C ASP A 126 9.22 11.62 2.65
N ASN A 127 8.20 11.17 3.38
CA ASN A 127 8.04 11.33 4.82
C ASN A 127 8.56 10.13 5.63
N HIS A 128 9.75 9.61 5.30
CA HIS A 128 10.42 8.51 6.01
C HIS A 128 10.56 8.72 7.54
N LEU A 129 10.52 9.98 8.00
CA LEU A 129 10.53 10.39 9.41
C LEU A 129 9.28 9.92 10.20
N ILE A 130 8.11 9.86 9.55
CA ILE A 130 6.87 9.44 10.20
C ILE A 130 6.85 7.92 10.35
N ALA A 131 7.32 7.17 9.34
CA ALA A 131 7.49 5.73 9.42
C ALA A 131 8.38 5.37 10.62
N ARG A 132 9.59 5.92 10.73
CA ARG A 132 10.51 5.59 11.83
C ARG A 132 9.96 5.90 13.24
N SER A 133 9.18 6.98 13.40
CA SER A 133 8.58 7.32 14.70
C SER A 133 7.32 6.50 15.03
N ALA A 134 6.49 6.22 14.02
CA ALA A 134 5.26 5.42 14.16
C ALA A 134 5.53 3.91 14.24
N LEU A 135 6.70 3.44 13.80
CA LEU A 135 7.11 2.04 13.89
C LEU A 135 7.66 1.63 15.26
N SER A 136 7.83 2.57 16.19
CA SER A 136 7.94 2.24 17.60
C SER A 136 6.59 1.70 18.08
N PHE A 137 6.36 0.41 17.80
CA PHE A 137 5.27 -0.41 18.30
C PHE A 137 5.51 -0.60 19.82
N ARG A 138 5.57 0.51 20.56
CA ARG A 138 5.55 0.50 22.02
C ARG A 138 4.16 0.01 22.37
N GLU A 139 4.12 -1.26 22.72
CA GLU A 139 3.10 -2.00 23.45
C GLU A 139 2.00 -1.11 24.08
N ARG A 140 1.10 -0.55 23.26
CA ARG A 140 -0.25 -0.32 23.75
C ARG A 140 -0.88 -1.69 23.73
N LYS A 141 -0.89 -2.28 24.94
CA LYS A 141 -1.73 -3.42 25.30
C LYS A 141 -3.09 -3.23 24.62
N THR A 142 -3.50 -4.29 23.92
CA THR A 142 -4.79 -4.50 23.26
C THR A 142 -5.10 -3.72 21.96
N ALA A 143 -4.31 -3.98 20.91
CA ALA A 143 -4.79 -3.92 19.52
C ALA A 143 -6.04 -4.80 19.26
N LYS A 144 -6.41 -5.68 20.21
CA LYS A 144 -7.66 -6.43 20.20
C LYS A 144 -8.91 -5.56 20.42
N ASP A 145 -8.79 -4.41 21.07
CA ASP A 145 -9.94 -3.56 21.41
C ASP A 145 -10.09 -2.38 20.42
N THR A 146 -8.99 -1.95 19.79
CA THR A 146 -8.99 -0.98 18.68
C THR A 146 -9.12 -1.67 17.33
N LEU A 147 -10.33 -2.17 17.03
CA LEU A 147 -10.71 -2.61 15.68
C LEU A 147 -10.80 -1.38 14.76
N LEU A 148 -9.64 -0.86 14.34
CA LEU A 148 -9.57 0.26 13.40
C LEU A 148 -10.35 -0.06 12.12
N PHE A 149 -10.30 -1.31 11.69
CA PHE A 149 -11.09 -1.85 10.59
C PHE A 149 -12.03 -2.94 11.09
N THR A 150 -13.27 -2.91 10.59
CA THR A 150 -14.24 -3.99 10.84
C THR A 150 -13.88 -5.24 10.02
N SER A 151 -13.57 -5.03 8.73
CA SER A 151 -13.00 -6.05 7.83
C SER A 151 -12.48 -5.37 6.55
N VAL A 152 -11.51 -6.00 5.92
CA VAL A 152 -10.93 -5.65 4.62
C VAL A 152 -11.01 -6.89 3.74
N ASP A 153 -11.76 -6.83 2.63
CA ASP A 153 -11.87 -8.02 1.77
C ASP A 153 -10.52 -8.30 1.05
N GLU A 154 -9.90 -7.25 0.50
CA GLU A 154 -8.62 -7.31 -0.22
C GLU A 154 -7.58 -6.35 0.38
N LEU A 155 -6.40 -6.85 0.74
CA LEU A 155 -5.26 -6.05 1.17
C LEU A 155 -4.16 -6.09 0.12
N SER A 156 -3.73 -4.92 -0.34
CA SER A 156 -2.57 -4.76 -1.22
C SER A 156 -1.45 -4.04 -0.47
N LEU A 157 -0.28 -4.67 -0.35
CA LEU A 157 0.93 -4.05 0.16
C LEU A 157 1.81 -3.63 -1.00
N GLU A 158 2.11 -2.33 -1.12
CA GLU A 158 3.06 -1.81 -2.11
C GLU A 158 4.31 -1.33 -1.39
N ILE A 159 5.44 -1.98 -1.63
CA ILE A 159 6.71 -1.71 -0.96
C ILE A 159 7.73 -1.28 -2.00
N GLU A 160 8.21 -0.05 -1.90
CA GLU A 160 9.42 0.35 -2.58
C GLU A 160 10.64 -0.01 -1.74
N VAL A 161 11.62 -0.68 -2.33
CA VAL A 161 12.87 -1.04 -1.69
C VAL A 161 13.97 -0.18 -2.30
N ASN A 162 14.63 0.64 -1.50
CA ASN A 162 15.72 1.52 -1.93
C ASN A 162 16.88 1.45 -0.94
N ASP A 163 18.01 2.08 -1.26
CA ASP A 163 19.22 2.02 -0.42
C ASP A 163 19.16 2.93 0.82
N ASP A 164 18.28 3.94 0.80
CA ASP A 164 18.22 5.02 1.80
C ASP A 164 17.24 4.73 2.95
N PHE A 165 16.20 3.95 2.66
CA PHE A 165 15.19 3.54 3.63
C PHE A 165 15.30 2.05 3.95
N ASN A 166 15.39 1.77 5.25
CA ASN A 166 15.38 0.43 5.79
C ASN A 166 14.19 0.31 6.74
N LEU A 167 13.18 -0.48 6.36
CA LEU A 167 12.13 -0.95 7.27
C LEU A 167 12.63 -2.24 7.93
N PRO A 168 13.05 -2.21 9.22
CA PRO A 168 13.59 -3.37 9.89
C PRO A 168 12.66 -4.58 9.77
N HIS A 169 13.24 -5.74 9.49
CA HIS A 169 12.49 -6.98 9.33
C HIS A 169 11.55 -7.28 10.53
N SER A 170 11.98 -6.97 11.76
CA SER A 170 11.18 -7.16 12.98
C SER A 170 9.93 -6.27 13.00
N GLU A 171 10.02 -5.04 12.49
CA GLU A 171 8.92 -4.10 12.41
C GLU A 171 7.94 -4.49 11.30
N PHE A 172 8.45 -4.87 10.13
CA PHE A 172 7.61 -5.41 9.06
C PHE A 172 6.84 -6.66 9.51
N ARG A 173 7.49 -7.55 10.29
CA ARG A 173 6.83 -8.74 10.86
C ARG A 173 5.71 -8.38 11.82
N ARG A 174 5.94 -7.41 12.72
CA ARG A 174 4.90 -6.93 13.67
C ARG A 174 3.72 -6.32 12.92
N PHE A 175 4.00 -5.48 11.92
CA PHE A 175 3.00 -4.89 11.05
C PHE A 175 2.16 -5.94 10.33
N THR A 176 2.82 -6.92 9.69
CA THR A 176 2.16 -8.03 9.00
C THR A 176 1.26 -8.81 9.96
N SER A 177 1.75 -9.11 11.16
CA SER A 177 0.97 -9.78 12.21
C SER A 177 -0.25 -8.99 12.68
N PHE A 178 -0.17 -7.65 12.65
CA PHE A 178 -1.28 -6.78 12.99
C PHE A 178 -2.33 -6.80 11.87
N ILE A 179 -1.93 -6.54 10.61
CA ILE A 179 -2.89 -6.44 9.50
C ILE A 179 -3.52 -7.78 9.13
N LYS A 180 -2.84 -8.91 9.37
CA LYS A 180 -3.37 -10.27 9.15
C LYS A 180 -4.73 -10.50 9.81
N GLN A 181 -5.06 -9.75 10.87
CA GLN A 181 -6.30 -9.91 11.62
C GLN A 181 -7.54 -9.38 10.88
N PHE A 182 -7.36 -8.53 9.88
CA PHE A 182 -8.47 -7.80 9.26
C PHE A 182 -8.73 -8.16 7.80
N SER A 183 -7.87 -8.96 7.18
CA SER A 183 -7.81 -9.14 5.73
C SER A 183 -8.03 -10.59 5.31
N THR A 184 -8.81 -10.80 4.26
CA THR A 184 -9.07 -12.14 3.71
C THR A 184 -8.18 -12.49 2.51
N GLU A 185 -7.86 -11.51 1.67
CA GLU A 185 -7.02 -11.70 0.49
C GLU A 185 -5.80 -10.78 0.54
N TRP A 186 -4.63 -11.28 0.16
CA TRP A 186 -3.36 -10.55 0.25
C TRP A 186 -2.67 -10.45 -1.11
N ASN A 187 -2.35 -9.22 -1.50
CA ASN A 187 -1.58 -8.89 -2.68
C ASN A 187 -0.31 -8.17 -2.23
N LEU A 188 0.83 -8.52 -2.81
CA LEU A 188 2.12 -7.89 -2.53
C LEU A 188 2.74 -7.40 -3.83
N ARG A 189 3.12 -6.12 -3.86
CA ARG A 189 3.91 -5.50 -4.92
C ARG A 189 5.21 -4.99 -4.34
N LEU A 190 6.32 -5.44 -4.90
CA LEU A 190 7.67 -5.04 -4.53
C LEU A 190 8.30 -4.30 -5.71
N VAL A 191 8.71 -3.06 -5.48
CA VAL A 191 9.32 -2.17 -6.48
C VAL A 191 10.77 -1.92 -6.09
N ASP A 192 11.70 -2.18 -6.99
CA ASP A 192 13.13 -2.07 -6.71
C ASP A 192 13.68 -0.75 -7.20
N ALA A 193 14.03 0.11 -6.25
CA ALA A 193 14.75 1.36 -6.45
C ALA A 193 16.18 1.28 -5.87
N THR A 194 16.70 0.09 -5.54
CA THR A 194 18.09 -0.08 -5.09
C THR A 194 19.07 0.12 -6.24
N ARG A 195 20.32 0.50 -5.93
CA ARG A 195 21.38 0.63 -6.93
C ARG A 195 21.88 -0.71 -7.45
N LYS A 196 21.85 -1.76 -6.61
CA LYS A 196 22.44 -3.08 -6.93
C LYS A 196 21.48 -4.03 -7.64
N GLY A 197 20.18 -3.76 -7.61
CA GLY A 197 19.19 -4.71 -8.10
C GLY A 197 18.86 -5.82 -7.10
N GLN A 198 18.00 -6.75 -7.51
CA GLN A 198 17.55 -7.89 -6.70
C GLN A 198 18.26 -9.20 -7.11
N GLY A 199 19.51 -9.09 -7.55
CA GLY A 199 20.30 -10.20 -8.08
C GLY A 199 20.71 -11.23 -7.03
N TRP A 200 21.52 -12.22 -7.45
CA TRP A 200 22.00 -13.22 -6.50
C TRP A 200 22.96 -12.58 -5.49
N CYS A 201 22.65 -12.75 -4.21
CA CYS A 201 23.51 -12.35 -3.11
C CYS A 201 23.74 -13.54 -2.17
N PRO A 202 24.94 -13.67 -1.58
CA PRO A 202 25.21 -14.73 -0.61
C PRO A 202 24.35 -14.54 0.64
N PRO A 203 23.96 -15.62 1.34
CA PRO A 203 23.08 -15.55 2.51
C PRO A 203 23.56 -14.59 3.61
N CYS A 204 24.87 -14.42 3.75
CA CYS A 204 25.45 -13.48 4.71
C CYS A 204 25.16 -12.01 4.36
N GLU A 205 25.18 -11.63 3.08
CA GLU A 205 24.84 -10.26 2.66
C GLU A 205 23.34 -10.00 2.84
N ILE A 206 22.50 -10.97 2.49
CA ILE A 206 21.05 -10.90 2.75
C ILE A 206 20.78 -10.73 4.24
N TYR A 207 21.49 -11.47 5.10
CA TYR A 207 21.34 -11.35 6.55
C TYR A 207 21.72 -9.96 7.08
N LEU A 208 22.74 -9.34 6.51
CA LEU A 208 23.25 -8.03 6.93
C LEU A 208 22.41 -6.86 6.43
N LYS A 209 21.71 -7.03 5.29
CA LYS A 209 20.92 -5.97 4.65
C LYS A 209 19.53 -6.49 4.25
N ARG A 210 18.84 -7.11 5.20
CA ARG A 210 17.57 -7.81 4.95
C ARG A 210 16.53 -6.90 4.30
N GLU A 211 16.52 -5.63 4.69
CA GLU A 211 15.58 -4.62 4.25
C GLU A 211 15.74 -4.26 2.77
N SER A 212 16.89 -4.54 2.17
CA SER A 212 17.18 -4.23 0.76
C SER A 212 16.78 -5.36 -0.21
N PHE A 213 16.26 -6.48 0.28
CA PHE A 213 15.96 -7.66 -0.54
C PHE A 213 14.48 -8.03 -0.53
N PHE A 214 13.89 -8.18 -1.71
CA PHE A 214 12.52 -8.63 -1.93
C PHE A 214 12.19 -9.94 -1.21
N VAL A 215 13.10 -10.91 -1.27
CA VAL A 215 12.90 -12.24 -0.66
C VAL A 215 12.63 -12.16 0.83
N THR A 216 13.18 -11.16 1.53
CA THR A 216 12.97 -10.97 2.96
C THR A 216 11.49 -10.67 3.27
N TYR A 217 10.87 -9.78 2.50
CA TYR A 217 9.45 -9.44 2.67
C TYR A 217 8.54 -10.63 2.36
N VAL A 218 8.82 -11.33 1.27
CA VAL A 218 8.05 -12.53 0.88
C VAL A 218 8.18 -13.65 1.93
N ARG A 219 9.40 -13.91 2.42
CA ARG A 219 9.65 -14.87 3.51
C ARG A 219 8.86 -14.51 4.76
N CYS A 220 8.90 -13.24 5.17
CA CYS A 220 8.19 -12.78 6.35
C CYS A 220 6.68 -13.04 6.26
N ILE A 221 6.05 -12.75 5.11
CA ILE A 221 4.62 -13.02 4.90
C ILE A 221 4.33 -14.54 4.90
N ASN A 222 5.14 -15.33 4.19
CA ASN A 222 5.00 -16.78 4.12
C ASN A 222 5.17 -17.45 5.50
N ASP A 223 6.15 -17.02 6.29
CA ASP A 223 6.41 -17.51 7.66
C ASP A 223 5.26 -17.19 8.61
N MET A 224 4.48 -16.15 8.32
CA MET A 224 3.25 -15.82 9.04
C MET A 224 2.06 -16.67 8.58
N GLY A 225 2.23 -17.60 7.63
CA GLY A 225 1.19 -18.48 7.11
C GLY A 225 0.15 -17.73 6.29
N VAL A 226 0.54 -16.65 5.61
CA VAL A 226 -0.31 -15.92 4.67
C VAL A 226 0.01 -16.43 3.27
N LEU A 227 -1.02 -16.92 2.56
CA LEU A 227 -0.91 -17.25 1.14
C LEU A 227 -1.23 -16.00 0.33
N LEU A 228 -0.26 -15.54 -0.47
CA LEU A 228 -0.47 -14.41 -1.37
C LEU A 228 -1.37 -14.81 -2.53
N ASN A 229 -2.42 -14.03 -2.77
CA ASN A 229 -3.17 -14.13 -4.01
C ASN A 229 -2.31 -13.63 -5.19
N GLN A 230 -1.71 -12.46 -5.05
CA GLN A 230 -0.82 -11.90 -6.06
C GLN A 230 0.55 -11.51 -5.48
N LEU A 231 1.63 -11.86 -6.18
CA LEU A 231 2.97 -11.33 -5.97
C LEU A 231 3.46 -10.65 -7.25
N LYS A 232 3.78 -9.35 -7.15
CA LYS A 232 4.31 -8.54 -8.26
C LYS A 232 5.71 -8.05 -7.92
N LEU A 233 6.68 -8.38 -8.75
CA LEU A 233 8.08 -8.02 -8.61
C LEU A 233 8.44 -7.08 -9.78
N GLU A 234 8.84 -5.86 -9.47
CA GLU A 234 9.05 -4.81 -10.48
C GLU A 234 10.37 -4.09 -10.27
N GLU A 235 10.97 -3.69 -11.38
CA GLU A 235 12.10 -2.77 -11.40
C GLU A 235 11.63 -1.32 -11.55
N CYS A 236 12.16 -0.41 -10.73
CA CYS A 236 11.94 1.02 -10.91
C CYS A 236 12.81 1.56 -12.06
N ASN A 237 12.19 2.34 -12.96
CA ASN A 237 12.84 3.08 -14.06
C ASN A 237 13.46 2.25 -15.20
N GLY A 238 13.18 0.94 -15.30
CA GLY A 238 13.54 0.13 -16.47
C GLY A 238 15.04 0.06 -16.79
N ASP A 239 15.89 0.19 -15.78
CA ASP A 239 17.35 0.14 -15.92
C ASP A 239 17.79 -1.26 -16.35
N SER A 240 18.00 -1.46 -17.65
CA SER A 240 18.20 -2.78 -18.28
C SER A 240 19.35 -3.63 -17.71
N ASN A 241 20.19 -3.07 -16.84
CA ASN A 241 21.34 -3.75 -16.25
C ASN A 241 21.05 -4.48 -14.94
N LYS A 242 19.90 -4.27 -14.30
CA LYS A 242 19.58 -4.99 -13.06
C LYS A 242 18.93 -6.32 -13.38
N SER A 243 19.13 -7.29 -12.49
CA SER A 243 18.48 -8.59 -12.59
C SER A 243 17.91 -9.02 -11.25
N ILE A 244 16.91 -9.90 -11.30
CA ILE A 244 16.34 -10.56 -10.13
C ILE A 244 16.83 -12.00 -10.02
N HIS A 245 17.17 -12.42 -8.81
CA HIS A 245 17.34 -13.83 -8.47
C HIS A 245 15.99 -14.45 -8.11
N MET A 246 15.54 -15.43 -8.88
CA MET A 246 14.26 -16.11 -8.66
C MET A 246 14.35 -17.10 -7.51
N HIS A 247 13.97 -16.63 -6.33
CA HIS A 247 13.85 -17.41 -5.10
C HIS A 247 12.58 -18.27 -5.10
N HIS A 248 12.67 -19.50 -4.59
CA HIS A 248 11.53 -20.44 -4.52
C HIS A 248 10.33 -19.88 -3.76
N GLU A 249 10.57 -19.01 -2.79
CA GLU A 249 9.55 -18.34 -2.00
C GLU A 249 8.61 -17.49 -2.86
N TYR A 250 9.06 -17.00 -4.02
CA TYR A 250 8.22 -16.26 -4.97
C TYR A 250 7.15 -17.15 -5.63
N LYS A 251 7.35 -18.47 -5.65
CA LYS A 251 6.35 -19.43 -6.14
C LYS A 251 5.23 -19.71 -5.12
N LYS A 252 5.34 -19.22 -3.88
CA LYS A 252 4.34 -19.41 -2.81
C LYS A 252 3.22 -18.36 -2.90
N CYS A 253 2.59 -18.25 -4.06
CA CYS A 253 1.44 -17.37 -4.34
C CYS A 253 0.53 -17.98 -5.40
N ASN A 254 -0.68 -17.44 -5.62
CA ASN A 254 -1.56 -17.89 -6.70
C ASN A 254 -1.14 -17.31 -8.07
N HIS A 255 -0.82 -16.02 -8.10
CA HIS A 255 -0.48 -15.29 -9.31
C HIS A 255 0.86 -14.56 -9.16
N LEU A 256 1.85 -14.94 -9.97
CA LEU A 256 3.19 -14.34 -9.95
C LEU A 256 3.40 -13.42 -11.18
N TYR A 257 3.79 -12.18 -10.93
CA TYR A 257 4.14 -11.21 -11.96
C TYR A 257 5.61 -10.81 -11.78
N VAL A 258 6.43 -11.08 -12.79
CA VAL A 258 7.86 -10.76 -12.81
C VAL A 258 8.12 -9.74 -13.91
N LEU A 259 8.02 -8.46 -13.55
CA LEU A 259 8.29 -7.32 -14.42
C LEU A 259 9.73 -6.86 -14.24
N TYR A 260 10.64 -7.83 -14.24
CA TYR A 260 12.06 -7.68 -13.91
C TYR A 260 12.86 -8.64 -14.80
N THR A 261 14.01 -8.21 -15.32
CA THR A 261 14.98 -9.10 -15.97
C THR A 261 15.43 -10.20 -15.01
N ILE A 262 15.26 -11.47 -15.36
CA ILE A 262 15.62 -12.64 -14.56
C ILE A 262 17.08 -13.00 -14.83
N GLY A 263 17.91 -12.95 -13.79
CA GLY A 263 19.33 -13.30 -13.88
C GLY A 263 19.58 -14.77 -13.57
N PHE A 264 19.37 -15.14 -12.31
CA PHE A 264 19.60 -16.50 -11.81
C PHE A 264 18.32 -17.08 -11.22
N THR A 265 18.11 -18.39 -11.39
CA THR A 265 17.02 -19.12 -10.73
C THR A 265 17.58 -19.99 -9.62
N ALA A 266 16.93 -20.03 -8.46
CA ALA A 266 17.27 -21.00 -7.43
C ALA A 266 17.11 -22.43 -7.99
N SER A 267 18.11 -23.29 -7.78
CA SER A 267 18.06 -24.69 -8.20
C SER A 267 16.89 -25.40 -7.53
N ALA A 268 16.09 -26.13 -8.29
CA ALA A 268 14.91 -26.83 -7.78
C ALA A 268 15.30 -27.77 -6.62
N VAL A 269 14.85 -27.43 -5.42
CA VAL A 269 14.69 -28.39 -4.32
C VAL A 269 13.34 -29.08 -4.52
N GLU A 270 13.18 -30.31 -4.04
CA GLU A 270 11.99 -31.18 -4.16
C GLU A 270 10.66 -30.58 -3.64
N GLU A 271 10.60 -29.30 -3.29
CA GLU A 271 9.38 -28.61 -2.89
C GLU A 271 8.42 -28.43 -4.09
N SER A 272 7.16 -28.78 -3.85
CA SER A 272 6.05 -28.54 -4.77
C SER A 272 5.32 -27.24 -4.45
N PHE A 273 4.80 -26.57 -5.47
CA PHE A 273 4.12 -25.27 -5.37
C PHE A 273 2.69 -25.38 -5.92
N PRO A 274 1.77 -26.08 -5.21
CA PRO A 274 0.43 -26.38 -5.72
C PRO A 274 -0.51 -25.17 -5.77
N ALA A 275 -0.16 -24.05 -5.13
CA ALA A 275 -0.98 -22.84 -5.15
C ALA A 275 -0.79 -22.02 -6.42
N LEU A 276 0.37 -22.11 -7.09
CA LEU A 276 0.70 -21.26 -8.23
C LEU A 276 -0.12 -21.65 -9.46
N GLN A 277 -0.95 -20.72 -9.93
CA GLN A 277 -1.91 -20.92 -11.02
C GLN A 277 -1.51 -20.18 -12.30
N SER A 278 -0.92 -18.99 -12.19
CA SER A 278 -0.49 -18.22 -13.35
C SER A 278 0.80 -17.46 -13.12
N ILE A 279 1.58 -17.30 -14.17
CA ILE A 279 2.77 -16.48 -14.16
C ILE A 279 2.71 -15.49 -15.32
N THR A 280 3.13 -14.25 -15.09
CA THR A 280 3.34 -13.24 -16.13
C THR A 280 4.77 -12.73 -16.03
N ILE A 281 5.52 -12.73 -17.13
CA ILE A 281 6.96 -12.43 -17.14
C ILE A 281 7.27 -11.41 -18.25
N LYS A 282 8.15 -10.46 -17.98
CA LYS A 282 8.78 -9.61 -19.01
C LYS A 282 9.56 -10.46 -20.01
N GLU A 283 9.39 -10.20 -21.31
CA GLU A 283 10.07 -10.91 -22.40
C GLU A 283 11.61 -10.92 -22.23
N GLN A 284 12.21 -12.11 -22.31
CA GLN A 284 13.66 -12.33 -22.19
C GLN A 284 14.03 -13.76 -22.64
N PRO A 285 15.31 -14.07 -22.95
CA PRO A 285 15.72 -15.41 -23.37
C PRO A 285 15.52 -16.47 -22.26
N HIS A 286 14.65 -17.45 -22.51
CA HIS A 286 14.04 -18.32 -21.48
C HIS A 286 14.53 -19.78 -21.47
N SER A 287 15.85 -20.05 -21.40
CA SER A 287 16.31 -21.45 -21.36
C SER A 287 16.07 -22.16 -20.02
N MET A 288 15.91 -21.43 -18.90
CA MET A 288 15.94 -22.00 -17.54
C MET A 288 14.59 -21.93 -16.79
N LEU A 289 13.58 -21.26 -17.35
CA LEU A 289 12.30 -21.06 -16.65
C LEU A 289 11.45 -22.34 -16.56
N HIS A 290 11.45 -23.17 -17.60
CA HIS A 290 10.71 -24.42 -17.60
C HIS A 290 11.13 -25.33 -16.44
N GLN A 291 12.43 -25.43 -16.17
CA GLN A 291 12.95 -26.21 -15.04
C GLN A 291 12.56 -25.58 -13.70
N TYR A 292 12.61 -24.25 -13.60
CA TYR A 292 12.28 -23.54 -12.37
C TYR A 292 10.82 -23.73 -11.92
N PHE A 293 9.89 -23.81 -12.89
CA PHE A 293 8.46 -23.98 -12.65
C PHE A 293 7.94 -25.42 -12.79
N ALA A 294 8.82 -26.39 -13.07
CA ALA A 294 8.44 -27.80 -13.23
C ALA A 294 7.70 -28.39 -12.00
N ASN A 295 7.96 -27.84 -10.81
CA ASN A 295 7.35 -28.30 -9.55
C ASN A 295 6.04 -27.55 -9.18
N ALA A 296 5.41 -26.83 -10.13
CA ALA A 296 4.13 -26.13 -9.93
C ALA A 296 3.00 -26.87 -10.66
N PRO A 297 2.36 -27.89 -10.04
CA PRO A 297 1.41 -28.76 -10.73
C PRO A 297 0.10 -28.07 -11.15
N SER A 298 -0.26 -26.97 -10.49
CA SER A 298 -1.48 -26.21 -10.77
C SER A 298 -1.28 -25.06 -11.77
N LEU A 299 -0.07 -24.91 -12.31
CA LEU A 299 0.27 -23.83 -13.21
C LEU A 299 -0.45 -24.03 -14.55
N ALA A 300 -1.44 -23.17 -14.81
CA ALA A 300 -2.31 -23.26 -15.98
C ALA A 300 -1.98 -22.24 -17.07
N SER A 301 -1.21 -21.19 -16.76
CA SER A 301 -0.86 -20.17 -17.76
C SER A 301 0.49 -19.48 -17.48
N ILE A 302 1.23 -19.21 -18.56
CA ILE A 302 2.47 -18.42 -18.55
C ILE A 302 2.33 -17.32 -19.61
N ARG A 303 2.20 -16.06 -19.20
CA ARG A 303 2.08 -14.91 -20.11
C ARG A 303 3.42 -14.22 -20.25
N ILE A 304 3.74 -13.80 -21.47
CA ILE A 304 4.97 -13.05 -21.77
C ILE A 304 4.57 -11.63 -22.17
N LEU A 305 5.09 -10.64 -21.46
CA LEU A 305 4.87 -9.23 -21.75
C LEU A 305 6.01 -8.71 -22.62
N LYS A 306 5.69 -8.37 -23.87
CA LYS A 306 6.56 -7.55 -24.73
C LYS A 306 6.46 -6.11 -24.27
N ILE A 307 7.59 -5.41 -24.12
CA ILE A 307 7.63 -4.01 -23.66
C ILE A 307 7.66 -3.01 -24.83
N ASP A 308 7.67 -3.52 -26.07
CA ASP A 308 7.49 -2.68 -27.26
C ASP A 308 6.01 -2.72 -27.67
N ASP A 309 5.29 -1.63 -27.37
CA ASP A 309 3.84 -1.43 -27.49
C ASP A 309 2.98 -2.28 -26.52
N ASP A 310 1.94 -1.68 -25.95
CA ASP A 310 0.94 -2.21 -24.98
C ASP A 310 0.14 -3.45 -25.46
N THR A 311 0.79 -4.40 -26.13
CA THR A 311 0.20 -5.63 -26.67
C THR A 311 0.68 -6.83 -25.85
N VAL A 312 -0.25 -7.39 -25.08
CA VAL A 312 -0.02 -8.59 -24.26
C VAL A 312 -0.18 -9.83 -25.15
N GLU A 313 0.92 -10.50 -25.48
CA GLU A 313 0.86 -11.83 -26.11
C GLU A 313 0.78 -12.93 -25.04
N SER A 314 -0.39 -13.57 -24.92
CA SER A 314 -0.54 -14.75 -24.07
C SER A 314 -0.12 -16.01 -24.83
N VAL A 315 0.91 -16.71 -24.35
CA VAL A 315 1.25 -18.05 -24.82
C VAL A 315 0.67 -19.06 -23.83
N ASN A 316 -0.33 -19.84 -24.25
CA ASN A 316 -0.80 -20.96 -23.43
C ASN A 316 0.12 -22.16 -23.71
N PHE A 317 0.75 -22.68 -22.65
CA PHE A 317 1.47 -23.95 -22.66
C PHE A 317 0.62 -25.04 -22.01
#